data_AF-A0A533RKI1-F1
#
_entry.id   AF-A0A533RKI1-F1
#
_cell.length_a   1.000
_cell.length_b   1.000
_cell.length_c   1.000
_cell.angle_alpha   90.00
_cell.angle_beta   90.00
_cell.angle_gamma   90.00
#
_symmetry.space_group_name_H-M   'P 1'
#
loop_
_entity.id
_entity.type
_entity.pdbx_description
1 polymer ?
#
loop_
_entity_poly.entity_id
_entity_poly.type
_entity_poly.pdbx_seq_one_letter_code
_entity_poly.pdbx_strand_id
1 'polypeptide(L)' 'MSEYKYKRVLLKLSGEALMGDAGYGVDPKVLDELSPQI' A
#
# COMPACT_ATOMS: atom_id res chain seq x y z
N MET A 1 -3.04 -17.82 19.81
CA MET A 1 -3.01 -16.85 18.69
C MET A 1 -2.27 -15.62 19.21
N SER A 2 -1.21 -15.17 18.55
CA SER A 2 -0.52 -13.95 18.98
C SER A 2 -1.46 -12.76 18.81
N GLU A 3 -1.77 -12.06 19.90
CA GLU A 3 -2.49 -10.80 19.80
C GLU A 3 -1.69 -9.81 18.95
N TYR A 4 -2.37 -9.09 18.05
CA TYR A 4 -1.76 -8.02 17.28
C TYR A 4 -1.27 -6.93 18.23
N LYS A 5 -0.01 -6.51 18.06
CA LYS A 5 0.64 -5.48 18.91
C LYS A 5 -0.09 -4.12 18.86
N TYR A 6 -0.80 -3.83 17.77
CA TYR A 6 -1.49 -2.57 17.55
C TYR A 6 -2.97 -2.81 17.24
N LYS A 7 -3.86 -2.10 17.96
CA LYS A 7 -5.32 -2.16 17.75
C LYS A 7 -5.80 -1.31 16.57
N ARG A 8 -5.03 -0.29 16.18
CA ARG A 8 -5.32 0.63 15.07
C ARG A 8 -4.02 1.16 14.50
N VAL A 9 -3.92 1.20 13.18
CA VAL A 9 -2.76 1.74 12.46
C VAL A 9 -3.25 2.73 11.41
N LEU A 10 -2.43 3.76 11.16
CA LEU A 10 -2.58 4.64 10.00
C LEU A 10 -1.37 4.36 9.11
N LEU A 11 -1.62 3.76 7.95
CA LEU A 11 -0.59 3.47 6.97
C LEU A 11 -0.54 4.62 5.97
N LYS A 12 0.55 5.39 5.98
CA LYS A 12 0.79 6.46 5.01
C LYS A 12 1.69 5.92 3.90
N LEU A 13 1.24 6.04 2.66
CA LEU A 13 2.01 5.69 1.47
C LEU A 13 2.46 6.94 0.72
N SER A 14 3.59 6.87 0.00
CA SER A 14 4.01 7.94 -0.91
C SER A 14 3.27 7.82 -2.23
N GLY A 15 2.93 8.94 -2.89
CA GLY A 15 2.33 8.91 -4.23
C GLY A 15 3.27 8.28 -5.26
N GLU A 16 4.59 8.50 -5.10
CA GLU A 16 5.63 7.87 -5.93
C GLU A 16 5.62 6.34 -5.81
N ALA A 17 5.28 5.80 -4.63
CA ALA A 17 5.20 4.36 -4.44
C ALA A 17 4.02 3.75 -5.21
N LEU A 18 2.95 4.52 -5.45
CA LEU A 18 1.79 4.10 -6.24
C LEU A 18 2.00 4.26 -7.74
N MET A 19 3.04 4.99 -8.16
CA MET A 19 3.35 5.24 -9.56
C MET A 19 4.08 4.07 -10.22
N GLY A 20 4.78 3.23 -9.45
CA GLY A 20 5.55 2.11 -10.00
C GLY A 20 6.55 2.58 -11.07
N ASP A 21 6.57 1.89 -12.21
CA ASP A 21 7.38 2.27 -13.38
C ASP A 21 6.72 3.35 -14.25
N ALA A 22 5.46 3.73 -13.95
CA ALA A 22 4.78 4.79 -14.68
C ALA A 22 5.28 6.16 -14.20
N GLY A 23 5.90 6.93 -15.09
CA GLY A 23 6.43 8.27 -14.77
C GLY A 23 5.39 9.31 -14.32
N TYR A 24 4.10 8.96 -14.29
CA TYR A 24 3.00 9.77 -13.72
C TYR A 24 1.77 8.91 -13.43
N GLY A 25 0.97 9.28 -12.42
CA GLY A 25 -0.36 8.71 -12.15
C GLY A 25 -0.37 7.63 -11.06
N VAL A 26 -1.25 6.64 -11.20
CA VAL A 26 -1.31 5.46 -10.32
C VAL A 26 -1.18 4.24 -11.20
N ASP A 27 -0.21 3.38 -10.93
CA ASP A 27 -0.05 2.11 -11.62
C ASP A 27 -1.06 1.09 -11.06
N PRO A 28 -1.99 0.60 -11.89
CA PRO A 28 -2.96 -0.40 -11.46
C PRO A 28 -2.30 -1.67 -10.91
N LYS A 29 -1.12 -2.06 -11.40
CA LYS A 29 -0.41 -3.26 -10.92
C LYS A 29 0.00 -3.13 -9.46
N VAL A 30 0.54 -1.96 -9.09
CA VAL A 30 0.93 -1.68 -7.71
C VAL A 30 -0.29 -1.70 -6.79
N LEU A 31 -1.44 -1.22 -7.28
CA LEU A 31 -2.69 -1.25 -6.53
C LEU A 31 -3.18 -2.69 -6.30
N ASP A 32 -3.11 -3.53 -7.33
CA ASP A 32 -3.50 -4.94 -7.25
C ASP A 32 -2.59 -5.74 -6.30
N GLU A 33 -1.30 -5.42 -6.23
CA GLU A 33 -0.35 -6.04 -5.31
C GLU A 33 -0.51 -5.57 -3.85
N LEU A 34 -0.88 -4.29 -3.65
CA LEU A 34 -1.03 -3.69 -2.33
C LEU A 34 -2.36 -4.06 -1.67
N SER A 35 -3.45 -4.12 -2.44
CA SER A 35 -4.79 -4.39 -1.94
C SER A 35 -4.92 -5.64 -1.05
N PRO A 36 -4.32 -6.80 -1.36
CA PRO A 36 -4.42 -7.98 -0.48
C PRO A 36 -3.56 -7.90 0.80
N GLN A 37 -2.68 -6.90 0.93
CA GLN A 37 -1.81 -6.74 2.10
C GLN A 37 -2.43 -5.86 3.20
N ILE A 38 -3.57 -5.22 2.92
CA ILE A 38 -4.30 -4.33 3.82
C ILE A 38 -5.62 -4.99 4.22
#